data_AF-D1AP68-F1
#
_entry.id   AF-D1AP68-F1
#
_cell.length_a   1.000
_cell.length_b   1.000
_cell.length_c   1.000
_cell.angle_alpha   90.00
_cell.angle_beta   90.00
_cell.angle_gamma   90.00
#
_symmetry.space_group_name_H-M   'P 1'
#
loop_
_entity.id
_entity.type
_entity.pdbx_description
1 polymer ?
#
loop_
_entity_poly.entity_id
_entity_poly.type
_entity_poly.pdbx_seq_one_letter_code
_entity_poly.pdbx_strand_id
1 'polypeptide(L)'
;MEIRDLEKTGYFGYLFFIRYDGTKFDSFDENKDKTSVKGEFKKLLDENNISYYKGIQQAGRTDKDVSAEENILYINTKQELKLENFRNSSVILEIFDIKKTLPYLELPKLIEKRHYIYRYPKDRIKSSIEEIDKKCRELSGKHDVSAFTTKKGRELKEKIRELAVYYENQELHFTGSSFMPQQVRIMSGYILTGKKQPLEGRYLTLEKIIFSQELEDMIIFEDNAISEINIEKIERNREFLFFYVKKSKKGEVIGNKGKNIKKLRGKYGKIIIKEI
;
A
#
# COMPACT_ATOMS: atom_id res chain seq x y z
N MET A 1 -0.27 16.94 10.29
CA MET A 1 0.31 17.95 9.35
C MET A 1 -0.54 19.20 9.47
N GLU A 2 0.06 20.39 9.61
CA GLU A 2 -0.72 21.61 9.83
C GLU A 2 -1.34 22.12 8.53
N ILE A 3 -2.46 22.85 8.62
CA ILE A 3 -3.14 23.49 7.47
C ILE A 3 -2.15 24.29 6.61
N ARG A 4 -1.26 25.03 7.26
CA ARG A 4 -0.27 25.88 6.58
C ARG A 4 0.74 25.08 5.75
N ASP A 5 1.10 23.89 6.20
CA ASP A 5 2.05 23.03 5.47
C ASP A 5 1.37 22.47 4.21
N LEU A 6 0.11 22.06 4.36
CA LEU A 6 -0.73 21.59 3.25
C LEU A 6 -1.02 22.69 2.23
N GLU A 7 -1.27 23.93 2.66
CA GLU A 7 -1.46 25.07 1.74
C GLU A 7 -0.17 25.44 0.99
N LYS A 8 1.00 25.28 1.61
CA LYS A 8 2.31 25.60 1.00
C LYS A 8 2.82 24.54 0.05
N THR A 9 2.55 23.26 0.33
CA THR A 9 3.04 22.16 -0.51
C THR A 9 2.23 22.03 -1.79
N GLY A 10 2.90 21.93 -2.93
CA GLY A 10 2.27 21.52 -4.18
C GLY A 10 2.12 20.00 -4.32
N TYR A 11 2.68 19.21 -3.39
CA TYR A 11 2.66 17.76 -3.47
C TYR A 11 1.39 17.16 -2.86
N PHE A 12 0.94 16.08 -3.48
CA PHE A 12 0.04 15.08 -2.90
C PHE A 12 0.71 13.72 -2.91
N GLY A 13 0.20 12.83 -2.04
CA GLY A 13 0.56 11.42 -2.05
C GLY A 13 -0.36 10.64 -2.99
N TYR A 14 0.16 9.57 -3.59
CA TYR A 14 -0.63 8.68 -4.43
C TYR A 14 -0.29 7.22 -4.11
N LEU A 15 -1.33 6.44 -3.83
CA LEU A 15 -1.30 5.00 -3.64
C LEU A 15 -1.66 4.33 -4.97
N PHE A 16 -0.75 3.54 -5.51
CA PHE A 16 -0.94 2.75 -6.72
C PHE A 16 -1.21 1.31 -6.31
N PHE A 17 -2.41 0.82 -6.64
CA PHE A 17 -2.79 -0.57 -6.41
C PHE A 17 -2.31 -1.39 -7.60
N ILE A 18 -1.44 -2.36 -7.31
CA ILE A 18 -0.76 -3.15 -8.32
C ILE A 18 -1.04 -4.64 -8.16
N ARG A 19 -1.16 -5.32 -9.28
CA ARG A 19 -1.21 -6.79 -9.41
C ARG A 19 -0.06 -7.26 -10.29
N TYR A 20 0.53 -8.41 -9.96
CA TYR A 20 1.59 -9.00 -10.77
C TYR A 20 1.79 -10.50 -10.52
N ASP A 21 2.21 -11.21 -11.57
CA ASP A 21 2.75 -12.57 -11.49
C ASP A 21 4.22 -12.51 -11.08
N GLY A 22 4.51 -12.94 -9.84
CA GLY A 22 5.85 -12.88 -9.26
C GLY A 22 6.89 -13.71 -10.02
N THR A 23 6.47 -14.71 -10.80
CA THR A 23 7.38 -15.57 -11.58
C THR A 23 8.03 -14.84 -12.77
N LYS A 24 7.53 -13.64 -13.12
CA LYS A 24 8.09 -12.78 -14.16
C LYS A 24 9.17 -11.82 -13.65
N PHE A 25 9.43 -11.80 -12.35
CA PHE A 25 10.35 -10.86 -11.70
C PHE A 25 11.50 -11.59 -11.02
N ASP A 26 12.69 -11.00 -11.11
CA ASP A 26 13.88 -11.47 -10.39
C ASP A 26 13.87 -11.00 -8.92
N SER A 27 13.25 -9.85 -8.66
CA SER A 27 13.18 -9.24 -7.34
C SER A 27 12.06 -8.21 -7.23
N PHE A 28 11.71 -7.82 -6.00
CA PHE A 28 10.79 -6.71 -5.77
C PHE A 28 11.47 -5.34 -5.96
N ASP A 29 12.59 -5.13 -5.28
CA ASP A 29 13.37 -3.90 -5.39
C ASP A 29 14.28 -3.92 -6.64
N GLU A 30 14.63 -2.73 -7.14
CA GLU A 30 15.57 -2.51 -8.25
C GLU A 30 16.92 -3.20 -7.99
N ASN A 31 17.38 -3.97 -8.98
CA ASN A 31 18.68 -4.61 -9.02
C ASN A 31 19.27 -4.40 -10.42
N LYS A 32 20.58 -4.20 -10.51
CA LYS A 32 21.26 -3.95 -11.79
C LYS A 32 21.03 -5.12 -12.75
N ASP A 33 20.64 -4.81 -13.99
CA ASP A 33 20.43 -5.78 -15.08
C ASP A 33 19.38 -6.87 -14.79
N LYS A 34 18.40 -6.57 -13.92
CA LYS A 34 17.33 -7.50 -13.51
C LYS A 34 15.95 -6.87 -13.63
N THR A 35 14.94 -7.70 -13.92
CA THR A 35 13.54 -7.25 -13.97
C THR A 35 12.97 -7.25 -12.56
N SER A 36 12.61 -6.08 -12.05
CA SER A 36 12.01 -5.95 -10.72
C SER A 36 10.67 -5.23 -10.74
N VAL A 37 9.83 -5.49 -9.73
CA VAL A 37 8.50 -4.87 -9.59
C VAL A 37 8.64 -3.34 -9.53
N LYS A 38 9.54 -2.82 -8.70
CA LYS A 38 9.79 -1.37 -8.63
C LYS A 38 10.42 -0.79 -9.90
N GLY A 39 11.29 -1.55 -10.56
CA GLY A 39 11.90 -1.12 -11.82
C GLY A 39 10.86 -0.99 -12.93
N GLU A 40 9.95 -1.96 -13.04
CA GLU A 40 8.85 -1.93 -14.00
C GLU A 40 7.85 -0.81 -13.68
N PHE A 41 7.48 -0.64 -12.41
CA PHE A 41 6.65 0.48 -11.98
C PHE A 41 7.29 1.83 -12.34
N LYS A 42 8.60 1.99 -12.16
CA LYS A 42 9.32 3.21 -12.51
C LYS A 42 9.28 3.49 -14.02
N LYS A 43 9.43 2.48 -14.88
CA LYS A 43 9.25 2.65 -16.33
C LYS A 43 7.86 3.17 -16.66
N LEU A 44 6.82 2.62 -16.02
CA LEU A 44 5.44 3.09 -16.22
C LEU A 44 5.26 4.55 -15.77
N LEU A 45 5.91 4.97 -14.68
CA LEU A 45 5.93 6.38 -14.28
C LEU A 45 6.62 7.24 -15.34
N ASP A 46 7.79 6.83 -15.84
CA ASP A 46 8.56 7.56 -16.85
C ASP A 46 7.78 7.71 -18.16
N GLU A 47 7.12 6.66 -18.63
CA GLU A 47 6.27 6.66 -19.83
C GLU A 47 5.06 7.61 -19.73
N ASN A 48 4.53 7.77 -18.52
CA ASN A 48 3.45 8.71 -18.23
C ASN A 48 3.98 10.11 -17.87
N ASN A 49 5.28 10.37 -18.01
CA ASN A 49 5.95 11.61 -17.63
C ASN A 49 5.72 11.98 -16.15
N ILE A 50 5.63 10.97 -15.27
CA ILE A 50 5.36 11.16 -13.85
C ILE A 50 6.66 11.37 -13.08
N SER A 51 6.96 12.63 -12.77
CA SER A 51 7.99 12.97 -11.80
C SER A 51 7.47 12.78 -10.37
N TYR A 52 8.35 12.33 -9.47
CA TYR A 52 8.02 12.15 -8.06
C TYR A 52 9.14 12.62 -7.14
N TYR A 53 8.76 13.00 -5.92
CA TYR A 53 9.67 13.44 -4.88
C TYR A 53 10.03 12.30 -3.93
N LYS A 54 11.32 12.20 -3.60
CA LYS A 54 11.93 11.09 -2.85
C LYS A 54 11.80 9.76 -3.60
N GLY A 55 11.87 8.63 -2.89
CA GLY A 55 11.78 7.30 -3.47
C GLY A 55 10.37 6.71 -3.42
N ILE A 56 10.19 5.61 -4.15
CA ILE A 56 8.98 4.78 -4.15
C ILE A 56 8.94 3.97 -2.85
N GLN A 57 7.86 4.15 -2.08
CA GLN A 57 7.55 3.30 -0.92
C GLN A 57 6.62 2.16 -1.33
N GLN A 58 6.50 1.16 -0.46
CA GLN A 58 5.70 -0.03 -0.71
C GLN A 58 4.95 -0.47 0.55
N ALA A 59 3.78 -1.07 0.37
CA ALA A 59 3.03 -1.72 1.44
C ALA A 59 3.63 -3.10 1.75
N GLY A 60 3.86 -3.94 0.76
CA GLY A 60 4.51 -5.24 0.91
C GLY A 60 5.75 -5.38 0.04
N ARG A 61 6.87 -5.85 0.61
CA ARG A 61 8.01 -6.35 -0.18
C ARG A 61 7.85 -7.85 -0.34
N THR A 62 7.75 -8.34 -1.57
CA THR A 62 7.65 -9.77 -1.86
C THR A 62 9.02 -10.38 -2.17
N ASP A 63 9.19 -11.66 -1.85
CA ASP A 63 10.37 -12.43 -2.26
C ASP A 63 10.29 -12.77 -3.77
N LYS A 64 11.37 -13.30 -4.34
CA LYS A 64 11.36 -13.83 -5.71
C LYS A 64 10.25 -14.89 -5.88
N ASP A 65 9.63 -14.87 -7.06
CA ASP A 65 8.52 -15.73 -7.49
C ASP A 65 7.19 -15.52 -6.75
N VAL A 66 7.11 -14.62 -5.75
CA VAL A 66 5.88 -14.37 -4.99
C VAL A 66 5.01 -13.36 -5.73
N SER A 67 3.78 -13.75 -6.05
CA SER A 67 2.78 -12.92 -6.76
C SER A 67 2.05 -11.97 -5.81
N ALA A 68 1.33 -11.01 -6.38
CA ALA A 68 0.40 -10.18 -5.63
C ALA A 68 -0.87 -9.92 -6.44
N GLU A 69 -2.04 -10.12 -5.80
CA GLU A 69 -3.33 -9.67 -6.33
C GLU A 69 -3.60 -8.20 -5.99
N GLU A 70 -3.13 -7.77 -4.81
CA GLU A 70 -3.19 -6.39 -4.37
C GLU A 70 -1.96 -6.07 -3.52
N ASN A 71 -1.00 -5.38 -4.14
CA ASN A 71 0.07 -4.70 -3.42
C ASN A 71 -0.01 -3.20 -3.72
N ILE A 72 0.68 -2.39 -2.93
CA ILE A 72 0.56 -0.93 -3.02
C ILE A 72 1.92 -0.29 -3.06
N LEU A 73 2.12 0.56 -4.06
CA LEU A 73 3.27 1.45 -4.17
C LEU A 73 2.84 2.89 -3.92
N TYR A 74 3.73 3.68 -3.33
CA TYR A 74 3.43 5.06 -2.96
C TYR A 74 4.51 6.03 -3.40
N ILE A 75 4.07 7.14 -3.98
CA ILE A 75 4.91 8.27 -4.39
C ILE A 75 4.28 9.61 -3.99
N ASN A 76 5.11 10.65 -3.98
CA ASN A 76 4.66 12.04 -3.89
C ASN A 76 4.85 12.73 -5.22
N THR A 77 3.83 13.39 -5.76
CA THR A 77 3.98 14.21 -6.97
C THR A 77 3.13 15.48 -6.88
N LYS A 78 3.51 16.50 -7.66
CA LYS A 78 2.71 17.72 -7.85
C LYS A 78 1.66 17.55 -8.95
N GLN A 79 1.78 16.49 -9.74
CA GLN A 79 0.88 16.22 -10.85
C GLN A 79 -0.42 15.62 -10.32
N GLU A 80 -1.54 15.98 -10.95
CA GLU A 80 -2.83 15.35 -10.67
C GLU A 80 -2.85 14.00 -11.38
N LEU A 81 -3.06 12.92 -10.61
CA LEU A 81 -3.12 11.57 -11.16
C LEU A 81 -4.52 10.99 -10.96
N LYS A 82 -5.07 10.42 -12.04
CA LYS A 82 -6.29 9.61 -12.06
C LYS A 82 -6.01 8.37 -12.89
N LEU A 83 -6.57 7.22 -12.49
CA LEU A 83 -6.39 5.95 -13.20
C LEU A 83 -6.80 6.05 -14.68
N GLU A 84 -7.89 6.77 -14.97
CA GLU A 84 -8.43 6.98 -16.32
C GLU A 84 -7.41 7.59 -17.30
N ASN A 85 -6.47 8.39 -16.77
CA ASN A 85 -5.44 9.06 -17.55
C ASN A 85 -4.10 8.33 -17.51
N PHE A 86 -4.02 7.21 -16.79
CA PHE A 86 -2.79 6.45 -16.63
C PHE A 86 -2.67 5.37 -17.72
N ARG A 87 -1.62 5.45 -18.54
CA ARG A 87 -1.33 4.42 -19.54
C ARG A 87 -0.52 3.29 -18.90
N ASN A 88 -1.13 2.12 -18.77
CA ASN A 88 -0.41 0.91 -18.36
C ASN A 88 0.06 0.10 -19.57
N SER A 89 1.32 0.23 -19.96
CA SER A 89 1.92 -0.50 -21.10
C SER A 89 2.47 -1.88 -20.72
N SER A 90 2.68 -2.14 -19.42
CA SER A 90 3.30 -3.36 -18.95
C SER A 90 2.34 -4.54 -19.06
N VAL A 91 2.89 -5.69 -19.50
CA VAL A 91 2.16 -6.96 -19.58
C VAL A 91 2.41 -7.86 -18.36
N ILE A 92 3.33 -7.46 -17.47
CA ILE A 92 3.73 -8.23 -16.29
C ILE A 92 3.36 -7.54 -14.97
N LEU A 93 3.00 -6.25 -15.02
CA LEU A 93 2.54 -5.46 -13.88
C LEU A 93 1.29 -4.69 -14.28
N GLU A 94 0.21 -4.88 -13.53
CA GLU A 94 -1.04 -4.15 -13.69
C GLU A 94 -1.15 -3.08 -12.61
N ILE A 95 -1.46 -1.84 -13.00
CA ILE A 95 -1.96 -0.81 -12.08
C ILE A 95 -3.47 -0.72 -12.31
N PHE A 96 -4.26 -1.11 -11.31
CA PHE A 96 -5.72 -1.20 -11.44
C PHE A 96 -6.48 -0.16 -10.61
N ASP A 97 -5.82 0.55 -9.71
CA ASP A 97 -6.40 1.70 -8.99
C ASP A 97 -5.32 2.71 -8.57
N ILE A 98 -5.70 3.98 -8.47
CA ILE A 98 -4.86 5.08 -7.99
C ILE A 98 -5.68 5.92 -7.02
N LYS A 99 -5.25 5.99 -5.76
CA LYS A 99 -5.89 6.82 -4.73
C LYS A 99 -4.99 7.98 -4.30
N LYS A 100 -5.55 9.18 -4.28
CA LYS A 100 -4.88 10.39 -3.78
C LYS A 100 -4.92 10.43 -2.26
N THR A 101 -3.87 10.92 -1.63
CA THR A 101 -3.74 11.06 -0.17
C THR A 101 -3.07 12.37 0.21
N LEU A 102 -3.04 12.67 1.51
CA LEU A 102 -2.07 13.62 2.05
C LEU A 102 -0.63 13.22 1.65
N PRO A 103 0.27 14.19 1.43
CA PRO A 103 1.65 13.91 1.05
C PRO A 103 2.50 13.43 2.23
N TYR A 104 3.70 12.94 1.90
CA TYR A 104 4.78 12.58 2.82
C TYR A 104 4.44 11.50 3.86
N LEU A 105 3.59 10.55 3.46
CA LEU A 105 3.27 9.39 4.27
C LEU A 105 4.51 8.52 4.51
N GLU A 106 4.56 7.86 5.66
CA GLU A 106 5.42 6.70 5.89
C GLU A 106 4.59 5.43 5.67
N LEU A 107 4.33 5.10 4.41
CA LEU A 107 3.38 4.03 4.03
C LEU A 107 3.58 2.73 4.82
N PRO A 108 4.80 2.20 5.03
CA PRO A 108 4.96 0.94 5.78
C PRO A 108 4.40 0.94 7.20
N LYS A 109 4.37 2.09 7.88
CA LYS A 109 3.82 2.26 9.23
C LYS A 109 2.29 2.37 9.25
N LEU A 110 1.70 2.71 8.10
CA LEU A 110 0.27 2.92 7.91
C LEU A 110 -0.45 1.68 7.36
N ILE A 111 0.27 0.57 7.22
CA ILE A 111 -0.32 -0.73 6.89
C ILE A 111 -0.62 -1.47 8.19
N GLU A 112 -1.91 -1.72 8.43
CA GLU A 112 -2.40 -2.46 9.58
C GLU A 112 -2.03 -3.94 9.45
N LYS A 113 -2.42 -4.58 8.34
CA LYS A 113 -2.21 -6.01 8.08
C LYS A 113 -1.94 -6.31 6.61
N ARG A 114 -1.30 -7.45 6.37
CA ARG A 114 -1.10 -8.05 5.04
C ARG A 114 -1.71 -9.43 5.06
N HIS A 115 -2.51 -9.75 4.06
CA HIS A 115 -3.11 -11.06 3.89
C HIS A 115 -2.39 -11.81 2.77
N TYR A 116 -1.86 -12.98 3.08
CA TYR A 116 -1.21 -13.87 2.14
C TYR A 116 -1.97 -15.18 2.04
N ILE A 117 -1.97 -15.75 0.84
CA ILE A 117 -2.51 -17.07 0.57
C ILE A 117 -1.41 -17.95 -0.03
N TYR A 118 -1.27 -19.17 0.48
CA TYR A 118 -0.34 -20.17 -0.02
C TYR A 118 -1.08 -21.37 -0.61
N ARG A 119 -0.99 -21.54 -1.93
CA ARG A 119 -1.71 -22.54 -2.74
C ARG A 119 -0.77 -23.68 -3.17
N TYR A 120 -0.55 -24.65 -2.30
CA TYR A 120 0.45 -25.70 -2.51
C TYR A 120 -0.13 -26.96 -3.20
N PRO A 121 0.61 -27.64 -4.10
CA PRO A 121 0.15 -28.88 -4.72
C PRO A 121 -0.19 -29.97 -3.70
N LYS A 122 -1.39 -30.55 -3.81
CA LYS A 122 -1.94 -31.49 -2.82
C LYS A 122 -1.09 -32.75 -2.66
N ASP A 123 -0.54 -33.27 -3.75
CA ASP A 123 0.34 -34.45 -3.80
C ASP A 123 1.67 -34.25 -3.03
N ARG A 124 2.06 -32.98 -2.83
CA ARG A 124 3.28 -32.62 -2.11
C ARG A 124 3.06 -32.37 -0.62
N ILE A 125 1.81 -32.24 -0.18
CA ILE A 125 1.47 -32.12 1.25
C ILE A 125 1.78 -33.47 1.93
N LYS A 126 2.42 -33.40 3.11
CA LYS A 126 2.82 -34.59 3.90
C LYS A 126 2.16 -34.66 5.28
N SER A 127 1.73 -33.52 5.83
CA SER A 127 0.96 -33.49 7.07
C SER A 127 -0.49 -33.91 6.82
N SER A 128 -1.13 -34.52 7.81
CA SER A 128 -2.60 -34.72 7.79
C SER A 128 -3.35 -33.39 7.97
N ILE A 129 -4.65 -33.37 7.66
CA ILE A 129 -5.49 -32.19 7.86
C ILE A 129 -5.53 -31.79 9.35
N GLU A 130 -5.66 -32.78 10.25
CA GLU A 130 -5.69 -32.56 11.70
C GLU A 130 -4.37 -31.96 12.19
N GLU A 131 -3.24 -32.40 11.65
CA GLU A 131 -1.92 -31.84 11.96
C GLU A 131 -1.77 -30.42 11.44
N ILE A 132 -2.27 -30.13 10.23
CA ILE A 132 -2.27 -28.78 9.65
C ILE A 132 -3.07 -27.84 10.55
N ASP A 133 -4.30 -28.21 10.91
CA ASP A 133 -5.17 -27.38 11.75
C ASP A 133 -4.61 -27.15 13.15
N LYS A 134 -3.97 -28.18 13.72
CA LYS A 134 -3.26 -28.05 14.99
C LYS A 134 -2.11 -27.04 14.88
N LYS A 135 -1.24 -27.17 13.89
CA LYS A 135 -0.10 -26.25 13.69
C LYS A 135 -0.56 -24.82 13.39
N CYS A 136 -1.64 -24.63 12.62
CA CYS A 136 -2.22 -23.31 12.36
C CYS A 136 -2.67 -22.61 13.65
N ARG A 137 -3.37 -23.35 14.53
CA ARG A 137 -3.80 -22.84 15.84
C ARG A 137 -2.62 -22.49 16.74
N GLU A 138 -1.61 -23.35 16.81
CA GLU A 138 -0.39 -23.11 17.62
C GLU A 138 0.39 -21.88 17.16
N LEU A 139 0.44 -21.63 15.85
CA LEU A 139 1.19 -20.51 15.26
C LEU A 139 0.40 -19.20 15.23
N SER A 140 -0.91 -19.24 15.49
CA SER A 140 -1.75 -18.05 15.59
C SER A 140 -1.60 -17.38 16.96
N GLY A 141 -1.73 -16.07 17.00
CA GLY A 141 -1.50 -15.23 18.18
C GLY A 141 -0.16 -14.49 18.13
N LYS A 142 0.31 -14.05 19.30
CA LYS A 142 1.53 -13.26 19.46
C LYS A 142 2.69 -14.16 19.88
N HIS A 143 3.62 -14.41 18.97
CA HIS A 143 4.74 -15.34 19.20
C HIS A 143 6.05 -14.80 18.65
N ASP A 144 7.16 -15.24 19.24
CA ASP A 144 8.49 -15.08 18.63
C ASP A 144 8.60 -16.00 17.41
N VAL A 145 8.82 -15.41 16.24
CA VAL A 145 8.90 -16.14 14.97
C VAL A 145 10.32 -16.29 14.44
N SER A 146 11.33 -16.17 15.30
CA SER A 146 12.77 -16.32 14.97
C SER A 146 13.12 -17.69 14.40
N ALA A 147 12.33 -18.72 14.69
CA ALA A 147 12.48 -20.06 14.11
C ALA A 147 12.00 -20.15 12.65
N PHE A 148 11.26 -19.14 12.18
CA PHE A 148 10.64 -19.06 10.87
C PHE A 148 11.22 -17.90 10.07
N THR A 149 12.53 -17.73 10.07
CA THR A 149 13.15 -16.68 9.26
C THR A 149 14.60 -17.01 8.90
N THR A 150 15.18 -16.20 8.01
CA THR A 150 16.58 -16.31 7.59
C THR A 150 17.53 -15.79 8.67
N LYS A 151 18.85 -15.98 8.48
CA LYS A 151 19.88 -15.36 9.35
C LYS A 151 19.68 -13.84 9.48
N LYS A 152 19.46 -13.16 8.36
CA LYS A 152 19.17 -11.71 8.31
C LYS A 152 17.92 -11.33 9.11
N GLY A 153 16.88 -12.18 9.08
CA GLY A 153 15.66 -11.95 9.87
C GLY A 153 15.90 -12.07 11.37
N ARG A 154 16.76 -13.00 11.81
CA ARG A 154 17.10 -13.17 13.24
C ARG A 154 17.88 -12.00 13.85
N GLU A 155 18.54 -11.20 13.00
CA GLU A 155 19.27 -10.00 13.38
C GLU A 155 18.34 -8.78 13.57
N LEU A 156 17.05 -8.89 13.21
CA LEU A 156 16.07 -7.83 13.46
C LEU A 156 15.80 -7.68 14.96
N LYS A 157 15.62 -6.43 15.41
CA LYS A 157 15.30 -6.11 16.80
C LYS A 157 13.96 -6.71 17.24
N GLU A 158 12.94 -6.50 16.42
CA GLU A 158 11.57 -6.97 16.71
C GLU A 158 11.37 -8.37 16.14
N LYS A 159 11.09 -9.33 17.02
CA LYS A 159 10.99 -10.77 16.70
C LYS A 159 9.59 -11.33 16.94
N ILE A 160 8.77 -10.64 17.72
CA ILE A 160 7.41 -11.04 18.02
C ILE A 160 6.51 -10.57 16.89
N ARG A 161 5.62 -11.44 16.41
CA ARG A 161 4.60 -11.10 15.42
C ARG A 161 3.24 -11.58 15.90
N GLU A 162 2.22 -10.79 15.59
CA GLU A 162 0.83 -11.18 15.75
C GLU A 162 0.31 -11.73 14.43
N LEU A 163 -0.13 -12.98 14.44
CA LEU A 163 -0.53 -13.72 13.24
C LEU A 163 -1.90 -14.37 13.43
N ALA A 164 -2.67 -14.41 12.37
CA ALA A 164 -3.79 -15.34 12.21
C ALA A 164 -3.45 -16.27 11.05
N VAL A 165 -3.41 -17.57 11.33
CA VAL A 165 -3.08 -18.62 10.37
C VAL A 165 -4.18 -19.67 10.39
N TYR A 166 -4.72 -20.01 9.22
CA TYR A 166 -5.73 -21.06 9.08
C TYR A 166 -5.63 -21.72 7.71
N TYR A 167 -6.14 -22.95 7.62
CA TYR A 167 -6.20 -23.71 6.38
C TYR A 167 -7.65 -23.89 5.97
N GLU A 168 -8.01 -23.45 4.78
CA GLU A 168 -9.37 -23.52 4.26
C GLU A 168 -9.33 -23.70 2.74
N ASN A 169 -10.27 -24.46 2.17
CA ASN A 169 -10.36 -24.65 0.71
C ASN A 169 -9.05 -25.14 0.03
N GLN A 170 -8.20 -25.84 0.78
CA GLN A 170 -6.87 -26.30 0.37
C GLN A 170 -5.81 -25.19 0.22
N GLU A 171 -6.07 -24.05 0.84
CA GLU A 171 -5.20 -22.89 0.85
C GLU A 171 -4.80 -22.57 2.29
N LEU A 172 -3.54 -22.15 2.48
CA LEU A 172 -3.06 -21.71 3.77
C LEU A 172 -3.05 -20.19 3.83
N HIS A 173 -3.85 -19.63 4.72
CA HIS A 173 -4.05 -18.20 4.88
C HIS A 173 -3.17 -17.66 6.01
N PHE A 174 -2.55 -16.50 5.78
CA PHE A 174 -1.74 -15.80 6.77
C PHE A 174 -2.14 -14.34 6.80
N THR A 175 -2.55 -13.85 7.97
CA THR A 175 -2.80 -12.43 8.20
C THR A 175 -1.91 -11.93 9.33
N GLY A 176 -1.20 -10.83 9.12
CA GLY A 176 -0.33 -10.26 10.15
C GLY A 176 0.08 -8.83 9.85
N SER A 177 0.49 -8.11 10.89
CA SER A 177 0.90 -6.69 10.77
C SER A 177 2.27 -6.51 10.13
N SER A 178 3.14 -7.51 10.25
CA SER A 178 4.38 -7.59 9.49
C SER A 178 4.89 -9.04 9.43
N PHE A 179 5.75 -9.32 8.47
CA PHE A 179 6.36 -10.63 8.29
C PHE A 179 7.88 -10.48 8.16
N MET A 180 8.61 -11.37 8.81
CA MET A 180 10.07 -11.48 8.65
C MET A 180 10.42 -12.10 7.29
N PRO A 181 11.67 -11.93 6.81
CA PRO A 181 12.11 -12.52 5.54
C PRO A 181 11.83 -14.03 5.49
N GLN A 182 11.21 -14.48 4.40
CA GLN A 182 10.78 -15.86 4.14
C GLN A 182 9.81 -16.48 5.17
N GLN A 183 9.28 -15.71 6.12
CA GLN A 183 8.52 -16.26 7.24
C GLN A 183 7.33 -17.10 6.80
N VAL A 184 6.48 -16.54 5.94
CA VAL A 184 5.29 -17.24 5.44
C VAL A 184 5.65 -18.56 4.75
N ARG A 185 6.73 -18.57 3.97
CA ARG A 185 7.20 -19.77 3.23
C ARG A 185 7.75 -20.85 4.16
N ILE A 186 8.50 -20.46 5.20
CA ILE A 186 9.06 -21.42 6.18
C ILE A 186 7.95 -21.96 7.09
N MET A 187 7.00 -21.11 7.51
CA MET A 187 5.81 -21.55 8.25
C MET A 187 4.98 -22.51 7.41
N SER A 188 4.75 -22.20 6.13
CA SER A 188 4.05 -23.11 5.20
C SER A 188 4.75 -24.47 5.08
N GLY A 189 6.08 -24.48 5.00
CA GLY A 189 6.87 -25.73 5.02
C GLY A 189 6.62 -26.55 6.27
N TYR A 190 6.65 -25.92 7.44
CA TYR A 190 6.43 -26.61 8.70
C TYR A 190 4.99 -27.14 8.83
N ILE A 191 4.01 -26.33 8.44
CA ILE A 191 2.59 -26.68 8.47
C ILE A 191 2.31 -27.86 7.52
N LEU A 192 2.70 -27.75 6.25
CA LEU A 192 2.32 -28.70 5.20
C LEU A 192 3.23 -29.94 5.10
N THR A 193 4.48 -29.84 5.53
CA THR A 193 5.49 -30.92 5.35
C THR A 193 6.20 -31.34 6.63
N GLY A 194 5.99 -30.63 7.74
CA GLY A 194 6.72 -30.84 9.00
C GLY A 194 8.13 -30.25 9.03
N LYS A 195 8.67 -29.77 7.91
CA LYS A 195 10.03 -29.22 7.82
C LYS A 195 10.04 -27.69 7.87
N LYS A 196 10.86 -27.11 8.75
CA LYS A 196 11.10 -25.64 8.80
C LYS A 196 12.03 -25.19 7.66
N GLN A 197 11.56 -25.33 6.44
CA GLN A 197 12.28 -24.94 5.22
C GLN A 197 11.36 -24.09 4.34
N PRO A 198 11.88 -23.09 3.63
CA PRO A 198 11.06 -22.25 2.77
C PRO A 198 10.54 -23.06 1.59
N LEU A 199 9.22 -23.19 1.46
CA LEU A 199 8.61 -23.71 0.24
C LEU A 199 8.73 -22.71 -0.91
N GLU A 200 8.43 -23.13 -2.14
CA GLU A 200 8.60 -22.33 -3.36
C GLU A 200 7.74 -21.05 -3.33
N GLY A 201 8.30 -19.93 -3.82
CA GLY A 201 7.62 -18.62 -3.79
C GLY A 201 6.41 -18.53 -4.72
N ARG A 202 6.43 -19.26 -5.84
CA ARG A 202 5.37 -19.27 -6.88
C ARG A 202 3.97 -19.67 -6.41
N TYR A 203 3.86 -20.28 -5.24
CA TYR A 203 2.58 -20.67 -4.63
C TYR A 203 2.09 -19.67 -3.59
N LEU A 204 2.89 -18.66 -3.26
CA LEU A 204 2.55 -17.60 -2.32
C LEU A 204 2.06 -16.38 -3.10
N THR A 205 0.90 -15.88 -2.69
CA THR A 205 0.32 -14.65 -3.21
C THR A 205 0.08 -13.68 -2.06
N LEU A 206 0.55 -12.44 -2.20
CA LEU A 206 0.06 -11.31 -1.39
C LEU A 206 -1.32 -10.94 -1.92
N GLU A 207 -2.35 -11.34 -1.18
CA GLU A 207 -3.73 -11.23 -1.64
C GLU A 207 -4.30 -9.84 -1.38
N LYS A 208 -3.99 -9.25 -0.21
CA LYS A 208 -4.60 -7.99 0.20
C LYS A 208 -3.73 -7.17 1.16
N ILE A 209 -3.83 -5.85 1.03
CA ILE A 209 -3.30 -4.89 2.00
C ILE A 209 -4.45 -4.31 2.81
N ILE A 210 -4.32 -4.35 4.13
CA ILE A 210 -5.30 -3.76 5.05
C ILE A 210 -4.68 -2.50 5.62
N PHE A 211 -5.34 -1.37 5.39
CA PHE A 211 -4.92 -0.07 5.86
C PHE A 211 -5.21 0.11 7.35
N SER A 212 -4.41 0.97 8.00
CA SER A 212 -4.82 1.53 9.28
C SER A 212 -5.94 2.56 9.06
N GLN A 213 -6.75 2.81 10.09
CA GLN A 213 -7.74 3.88 10.04
C GLN A 213 -7.11 5.24 9.73
N GLU A 214 -5.89 5.47 10.22
CA GLU A 214 -5.12 6.69 9.94
C GLU A 214 -4.89 6.87 8.43
N LEU A 215 -4.54 5.81 7.69
CA LEU A 215 -4.37 5.90 6.24
C LEU A 215 -5.69 6.16 5.53
N GLU A 216 -6.76 5.46 5.93
CA GLU A 216 -8.09 5.66 5.35
C GLU A 216 -8.55 7.11 5.51
N ASP A 217 -8.35 7.69 6.69
CA ASP A 217 -8.71 9.07 6.99
C ASP A 217 -7.92 10.10 6.16
N MET A 218 -6.74 9.71 5.64
CA MET A 218 -5.88 10.54 4.79
C MET A 218 -6.19 10.43 3.30
N ILE A 219 -7.01 9.46 2.86
CA ILE A 219 -7.41 9.31 1.45
C ILE A 219 -8.32 10.47 1.05
N ILE A 220 -8.00 11.08 -0.09
CA ILE A 220 -8.69 12.24 -0.66
C ILE A 220 -9.56 11.77 -1.81
N PHE A 221 -10.82 12.22 -1.83
CA PHE A 221 -11.79 11.96 -2.88
C PHE A 221 -12.54 13.23 -3.28
N GLU A 222 -13.11 13.22 -4.47
CA GLU A 222 -13.87 14.35 -5.03
C GLU A 222 -15.20 14.53 -4.25
N ASP A 223 -15.55 15.77 -3.90
CA ASP A 223 -16.80 16.10 -3.19
C ASP A 223 -17.68 16.98 -4.09
N ASN A 224 -18.65 16.34 -4.74
CA ASN A 224 -19.60 16.99 -5.64
C ASN A 224 -20.86 17.51 -4.93
N ALA A 225 -20.99 17.30 -3.62
CA ALA A 225 -22.15 17.75 -2.86
C ALA A 225 -22.07 19.23 -2.47
N ILE A 226 -20.87 19.81 -2.52
CA ILE A 226 -20.60 21.20 -2.18
C ILE A 226 -20.31 21.97 -3.46
N SER A 227 -20.90 23.17 -3.59
CA SER A 227 -20.56 24.14 -4.63
C SER A 227 -20.45 25.52 -3.98
N GLU A 228 -19.37 26.24 -4.29
CA GLU A 228 -19.09 27.57 -3.75
C GLU A 228 -18.53 28.46 -4.85
N ILE A 229 -18.81 29.77 -4.76
CA ILE A 229 -18.40 30.72 -5.80
C ILE A 229 -16.87 30.79 -5.89
N ASN A 230 -16.35 30.87 -7.12
CA ASN A 230 -14.92 30.91 -7.42
C ASN A 230 -14.13 29.65 -6.99
N ILE A 231 -14.80 28.53 -6.69
CA ILE A 231 -14.16 27.24 -6.42
C ILE A 231 -14.38 26.33 -7.64
N GLU A 232 -13.29 25.84 -8.23
CA GLU A 232 -13.34 25.06 -9.49
C GLU A 232 -13.53 23.57 -9.22
N LYS A 233 -12.94 23.07 -8.13
CA LYS A 233 -13.01 21.68 -7.70
C LYS A 233 -12.98 21.63 -6.18
N ILE A 234 -13.73 20.69 -5.61
CA ILE A 234 -13.67 20.38 -4.19
C ILE A 234 -13.28 18.91 -4.03
N GLU A 235 -12.29 18.67 -3.19
CA GLU A 235 -11.99 17.33 -2.69
C GLU A 235 -12.06 17.35 -1.17
N ARG A 236 -12.11 16.17 -0.56
CA ARG A 236 -12.07 16.04 0.88
C ARG A 236 -11.36 14.77 1.31
N ASN A 237 -10.89 14.78 2.54
CA ASN A 237 -10.66 13.58 3.32
C ASN A 237 -11.45 13.67 4.62
N ARG A 238 -11.12 12.84 5.62
CA ARG A 238 -11.81 12.83 6.91
C ARG A 238 -11.74 14.18 7.65
N GLU A 239 -10.62 14.87 7.52
CA GLU A 239 -10.30 16.06 8.33
C GLU A 239 -10.44 17.38 7.56
N PHE A 240 -10.14 17.39 6.27
CA PHE A 240 -9.95 18.58 5.45
C PHE A 240 -10.85 18.59 4.22
N LEU A 241 -11.30 19.79 3.86
CA LEU A 241 -11.82 20.14 2.54
C LEU A 241 -10.74 20.88 1.74
N PHE A 242 -10.51 20.45 0.51
CA PHE A 242 -9.57 21.07 -0.43
C PHE A 242 -10.36 21.85 -1.47
N PHE A 243 -10.21 23.17 -1.45
CA PHE A 243 -10.84 24.07 -2.40
C PHE A 243 -9.81 24.48 -3.43
N TYR A 244 -10.00 24.02 -4.66
CA TYR A 244 -9.14 24.37 -5.79
C TYR A 244 -9.66 25.63 -6.46
N VAL A 245 -8.80 26.64 -6.58
CA VAL A 245 -9.16 28.01 -6.96
C VAL A 245 -8.18 28.49 -8.02
N LYS A 246 -8.71 29.10 -9.09
CA LYS A 246 -7.87 29.82 -10.06
C LYS A 246 -7.01 30.86 -9.36
N LYS A 247 -5.74 30.95 -9.70
CA LYS A 247 -4.80 31.93 -9.10
C LYS A 247 -5.35 33.36 -9.08
N SER A 248 -6.05 33.78 -10.13
CA SER A 248 -6.68 35.11 -10.26
C SER A 248 -7.83 35.36 -9.28
N LYS A 249 -8.48 34.30 -8.78
CA LYS A 249 -9.65 34.36 -7.91
C LYS A 249 -9.36 34.12 -6.43
N LYS A 250 -8.13 33.70 -6.10
CA LYS A 250 -7.71 33.42 -4.72
C LYS A 250 -7.95 34.60 -3.76
N GLY A 251 -7.67 35.83 -4.21
CA GLY A 251 -7.89 37.04 -3.40
C GLY A 251 -9.35 37.24 -3.01
N GLU A 252 -10.29 36.95 -3.93
CA GLU A 252 -11.73 37.03 -3.69
C GLU A 252 -12.21 35.96 -2.70
N VAL A 253 -11.71 34.73 -2.84
CA VAL A 253 -12.05 33.61 -1.95
C VAL A 253 -11.52 33.82 -0.53
N ILE A 254 -10.31 34.35 -0.38
CA ILE A 254 -9.74 34.67 0.95
C ILE A 254 -10.44 35.89 1.55
N GLY A 255 -10.68 36.92 0.74
CA GLY A 255 -11.26 38.20 1.16
C GLY A 255 -10.31 39.07 1.99
N ASN A 256 -10.68 40.34 2.17
CA ASN A 256 -9.87 41.31 2.93
C ASN A 256 -9.65 40.81 4.37
N LYS A 257 -8.39 40.77 4.84
CA LYS A 257 -7.97 40.21 6.13
C LYS A 257 -8.47 38.78 6.41
N GLY A 258 -8.74 38.00 5.35
CA GLY A 258 -9.23 36.63 5.46
C GLY A 258 -10.69 36.50 5.89
N LYS A 259 -11.50 37.56 5.76
CA LYS A 259 -12.91 37.54 6.22
C LYS A 259 -13.74 36.44 5.54
N ASN A 260 -13.57 36.25 4.23
CA ASN A 260 -14.37 35.30 3.46
C ASN A 260 -13.99 33.85 3.82
N ILE A 261 -12.69 33.54 3.86
CA ILE A 261 -12.24 32.20 4.24
C ILE A 261 -12.60 31.85 5.70
N LYS A 262 -12.62 32.82 6.62
CA LYS A 262 -13.11 32.59 8.00
C LYS A 262 -14.58 32.19 8.02
N LYS A 263 -15.42 32.82 7.20
CA LYS A 263 -16.84 32.45 7.06
C LYS A 263 -17.01 31.05 6.49
N LEU A 264 -16.26 30.72 5.42
CA LEU A 264 -16.28 29.38 4.82
C LEU A 264 -15.82 28.31 5.82
N ARG A 265 -14.75 28.58 6.58
CA ARG A 265 -14.27 27.67 7.64
C ARG A 265 -15.28 27.51 8.78
N GLY A 266 -16.05 28.55 9.09
CA GLY A 266 -17.17 28.45 10.04
C GLY A 266 -18.31 27.56 9.53
N LYS A 267 -18.54 27.53 8.21
CA LYS A 267 -19.59 26.72 7.57
C LYS A 267 -19.17 25.26 7.36
N TYR A 268 -17.92 25.02 6.97
CA TYR A 268 -17.47 23.72 6.46
C TYR A 268 -16.32 23.08 7.25
N GLY A 269 -15.77 23.77 8.25
CA GLY A 269 -14.64 23.29 9.03
C GLY A 269 -13.29 23.60 8.40
N LYS A 270 -12.35 22.63 8.42
CA LYS A 270 -10.96 22.85 8.02
C LYS A 270 -10.82 22.87 6.50
N ILE A 271 -10.71 24.07 5.93
CA ILE A 271 -10.51 24.27 4.48
C ILE A 271 -9.04 24.57 4.18
N ILE A 272 -8.49 23.83 3.21
CA ILE A 272 -7.22 24.05 2.53
C ILE A 272 -7.49 24.69 1.16
N ILE A 273 -6.89 25.84 0.89
CA ILE A 273 -6.96 26.48 -0.44
C ILE A 273 -5.79 25.97 -1.30
N LYS A 274 -6.08 25.47 -2.50
CA LYS A 274 -5.11 25.04 -3.51
C LYS A 274 -5.26 25.89 -4.76
N GLU A 275 -4.14 26.34 -5.33
CA GLU A 275 -4.14 27.06 -6.61
C GLU A 275 -4.10 26.07 -7.76
N ILE A 276 -4.90 26.33 -8.80
CA ILE A 276 -4.84 25.68 -10.12
C ILE A 276 -4.74 26.71 -11.23
#